data_AF-A0A1Z5L471-F1
#
_entry.id   AF-A0A1Z5L471-F1
#
_cell.length_a   1.000
_cell.length_b   1.000
_cell.length_c   1.000
_cell.angle_alpha   90.00
_cell.angle_beta   90.00
_cell.angle_gamma   90.00
#
_symmetry.space_group_name_H-M   'P 1'
#
loop_
_entity.id
_entity.type
_entity.pdbx_description
1 polymer ?
#
loop_
_entity_poly.entity_id
_entity_poly.type
_entity_poly.pdbx_seq_one_letter_code
_entity_poly.pdbx_strand_id
1 'polypeptide(L)'
;MFIIFATGLMYSYCTGPEQLCKDGRNTPSFGSCVRFFYREILALLVVCCWTMSDLCYYLIQGWTQSNGWSQDDQQLIPLEPLDLVWAKCRGYPWYPALIINPEMPRCGFTQNGVPIPVPPEEVLQLRTNYQEPVYLVLFFDTKRTWQWLPRNKLEPLGVDTARDKAKLVESKKPAERKAVKKAYENAILHRCRVTGESTGLSGDSSTED
;
A
#
# COMPACT_ATOMS: atom_id res chain seq x y z
N MET A 1 14.76 -15.74 21.93
CA MET A 1 14.55 -15.46 23.37
C MET A 1 13.76 -14.17 23.64
N PHE A 2 12.98 -13.64 22.68
CA PHE A 2 12.14 -12.45 22.87
C PHE A 2 10.63 -12.74 22.85
N ILE A 3 10.22 -13.95 22.43
CA ILE A 3 8.80 -14.34 22.36
C ILE A 3 8.22 -14.67 23.75
N ILE A 4 9.07 -14.99 24.74
CA ILE A 4 8.61 -15.34 26.10
C ILE A 4 8.25 -14.09 26.93
N PHE A 5 8.73 -12.90 26.57
CA PHE A 5 8.41 -11.67 27.32
C PHE A 5 7.01 -11.10 27.01
N ALA A 6 6.47 -11.33 25.81
CA ALA A 6 5.15 -10.80 25.43
C ALA A 6 3.99 -11.63 26.01
N THR A 7 4.17 -12.93 26.21
CA THR A 7 3.15 -13.79 26.86
C THR A 7 3.14 -13.63 28.38
N GLY A 8 4.28 -13.27 28.99
CA GLY A 8 4.39 -13.03 30.44
C GLY A 8 3.66 -11.78 30.93
N LEU A 9 3.60 -10.71 30.13
CA LEU A 9 2.89 -9.48 30.49
C LEU A 9 1.36 -9.61 30.40
N MET A 10 0.84 -10.49 29.54
CA MET A 10 -0.60 -10.79 29.47
C MET A 10 -1.08 -11.65 30.64
N TYR A 11 -0.24 -12.53 31.20
CA TYR A 11 -0.64 -13.37 32.33
C TYR A 11 -0.65 -12.61 33.66
N SER A 12 0.17 -11.57 33.81
CA SER A 12 0.25 -10.80 35.05
C SER A 12 -0.87 -9.76 35.23
N TYR A 13 -1.62 -9.42 34.18
CA TYR A 13 -2.74 -8.48 34.26
C TYR A 13 -4.10 -9.16 34.55
N CYS A 14 -4.18 -10.49 34.49
CA CYS A 14 -5.42 -11.23 34.70
C CYS A 14 -5.55 -11.89 36.09
N THR A 15 -4.59 -11.71 36.99
CA THR A 15 -4.68 -12.19 38.38
C THR A 15 -4.26 -11.11 39.38
N GLY A 16 -5.10 -10.08 39.53
CA GLY A 16 -5.06 -9.15 40.67
C GLY A 16 -6.31 -9.35 41.54
N PRO A 17 -6.20 -9.32 42.88
CA PRO A 17 -7.21 -9.85 43.78
C PRO A 17 -8.49 -9.00 43.85
N GLU A 18 -9.61 -9.70 44.03
CA GLU A 18 -10.91 -9.17 44.45
C GLU A 18 -10.77 -8.10 45.53
N GLN A 19 -11.35 -6.92 45.31
CA GLN A 19 -12.02 -6.18 46.37
C GLN A 19 -13.31 -5.55 45.86
N LEU A 20 -14.39 -5.91 46.57
CA LEU A 20 -15.73 -5.37 46.48
C LEU A 20 -15.77 -3.85 46.74
N CYS A 21 -16.63 -3.15 46.00
CA CYS A 21 -17.69 -2.27 46.53
C CYS A 21 -18.57 -1.82 45.34
N LYS A 22 -19.80 -2.32 45.23
CA LYS A 22 -21.04 -1.60 45.60
C LYS A 22 -21.12 -0.21 45.00
N ASP A 23 -21.82 -0.08 43.87
CA ASP A 23 -23.04 0.72 43.79
C ASP A 23 -23.77 0.49 42.44
N GLY A 24 -25.08 0.26 42.54
CA GLY A 24 -25.94 0.03 41.40
C GLY A 24 -26.29 1.32 40.67
N ARG A 25 -26.00 1.36 39.37
CA ARG A 25 -26.92 1.77 38.27
C ARG A 25 -26.15 1.84 36.94
N ASN A 26 -26.83 1.39 35.88
CA ASN A 26 -26.44 1.36 34.47
C ASN A 26 -25.39 0.31 34.05
N THR A 27 -25.90 -0.80 33.51
CA THR A 27 -25.16 -1.72 32.65
C THR A 27 -25.06 -1.14 31.23
N PRO A 28 -23.86 -0.88 30.69
CA PRO A 28 -23.69 -0.73 29.25
C PRO A 28 -23.64 -2.12 28.62
N SER A 29 -24.42 -2.34 27.56
CA SER A 29 -24.44 -3.61 26.82
C SER A 29 -23.04 -3.99 26.32
N PHE A 30 -22.65 -5.26 26.51
CA PHE A 30 -21.40 -5.88 26.07
C PHE A 30 -21.07 -5.68 24.57
N GLY A 31 -22.04 -5.31 23.73
CA GLY A 31 -21.89 -5.22 22.27
C GLY A 31 -21.14 -3.99 21.75
N SER A 32 -21.04 -2.89 22.51
CA SER A 32 -20.47 -1.64 21.99
C SER A 32 -18.95 -1.52 22.19
N CYS A 33 -18.37 -2.25 23.14
CA CYS A 33 -16.92 -2.21 23.42
C CYS A 33 -16.11 -3.07 22.42
N VAL A 34 -16.70 -4.14 21.89
CA VAL A 34 -16.03 -5.07 20.96
C VAL A 34 -15.76 -4.44 19.58
N ARG A 35 -16.58 -3.47 19.14
CA ARG A 35 -16.42 -2.80 17.84
C ARG A 35 -15.30 -1.76 17.79
N PHE A 36 -14.90 -1.20 18.93
CA PHE A 36 -13.76 -0.29 18.99
C PHE A 36 -12.42 -1.03 19.08
N PHE A 37 -12.36 -2.14 19.83
CA PHE A 37 -11.12 -2.90 19.99
C PHE A 37 -10.68 -3.70 18.75
N TYR A 38 -11.61 -4.11 17.88
CA TYR A 38 -11.25 -4.83 16.64
C TYR A 38 -10.63 -3.93 15.56
N ARG A 39 -10.88 -2.61 15.57
CA ARG A 39 -10.33 -1.71 14.55
C ARG A 39 -8.86 -1.34 14.80
N GLU A 40 -8.44 -1.26 16.05
CA GLU A 40 -7.05 -0.98 16.40
C GLU A 40 -6.17 -2.24 16.39
N ILE A 41 -6.70 -3.39 16.82
CA ILE A 41 -5.95 -4.65 16.79
C ILE A 41 -5.73 -5.13 15.33
N LEU A 42 -6.67 -4.89 14.41
CA LEU A 42 -6.46 -5.20 12.99
C LEU A 42 -5.45 -4.26 12.31
N ALA A 43 -5.36 -2.99 12.72
CA ALA A 43 -4.33 -2.09 12.22
C ALA A 43 -2.94 -2.54 12.68
N LEU A 44 -2.82 -2.91 13.96
CA LEU A 44 -1.58 -3.46 14.52
C LEU A 44 -1.22 -4.83 13.94
N LEU A 45 -2.19 -5.71 13.63
CA LEU A 45 -1.91 -7.00 12.98
C LEU A 45 -1.50 -6.86 11.51
N VAL A 46 -2.02 -5.86 10.77
CA VAL A 46 -1.57 -5.59 9.39
C VAL A 46 -0.17 -4.99 9.37
N VAL A 47 0.13 -4.06 10.29
CA VAL A 47 1.48 -3.50 10.45
C VAL A 47 2.46 -4.58 10.95
N CYS A 48 2.05 -5.43 11.90
CA CYS A 48 2.90 -6.49 12.46
C CYS A 48 3.12 -7.66 11.47
N CYS A 49 2.14 -7.98 10.62
CA CYS A 49 2.31 -8.98 9.55
C CYS A 49 3.21 -8.45 8.41
N TRP A 50 3.24 -7.13 8.20
CA TRP A 50 4.19 -6.47 7.30
C TRP A 50 5.61 -6.40 7.91
N THR A 51 5.77 -6.01 9.18
CA THR A 51 7.11 -5.89 9.81
C THR A 51 7.78 -7.24 10.09
N MET A 52 7.03 -8.31 10.39
CA MET A 52 7.61 -9.66 10.56
C MET A 52 7.99 -10.33 9.24
N SER A 53 7.38 -9.91 8.11
CA SER A 53 7.78 -10.38 6.79
C SER A 53 8.98 -9.58 6.23
N ASP A 54 9.10 -8.29 6.55
CA ASP A 54 10.22 -7.44 6.14
C ASP A 54 11.54 -7.74 6.89
N LEU A 55 11.51 -8.05 8.19
CA LEU A 55 12.72 -8.47 8.93
C LEU A 55 13.25 -9.83 8.47
N CYS A 56 12.36 -10.73 8.05
CA CYS A 56 12.75 -11.98 7.40
C CYS A 56 13.25 -11.73 5.96
N TYR A 57 12.72 -10.71 5.28
CA TYR A 57 13.17 -10.29 3.95
C TYR A 57 14.64 -9.83 3.97
N TYR A 58 15.06 -9.00 4.93
CA TYR A 58 16.46 -8.54 5.04
C TYR A 58 17.44 -9.66 5.39
N LEU A 59 17.06 -10.65 6.22
CA LEU A 59 17.90 -11.82 6.51
C LEU A 59 18.00 -12.79 5.32
N ILE A 60 17.04 -12.79 4.39
CA ILE A 60 17.04 -13.63 3.17
C ILE A 60 17.74 -12.95 1.98
N GLN A 61 17.86 -11.62 1.94
CA GLN A 61 18.60 -10.90 0.88
C GLN A 61 20.09 -11.30 0.81
N GLY A 62 20.66 -11.88 1.87
CA GLY A 62 22.05 -12.35 1.89
C GLY A 62 22.36 -13.56 0.97
N TRP A 63 21.36 -14.17 0.32
CA TRP A 63 21.57 -15.39 -0.48
C TRP A 63 20.99 -15.36 -1.91
N THR A 64 20.44 -14.24 -2.37
CA THR A 64 19.92 -14.13 -3.76
C THR A 64 20.58 -13.04 -4.60
N GLN A 65 21.78 -12.59 -4.22
CA GLN A 65 22.55 -11.70 -5.08
C GLN A 65 23.36 -12.54 -6.09
N SER A 66 22.64 -13.17 -7.03
CA SER A 66 23.26 -13.46 -8.31
C SER A 66 23.40 -12.12 -9.05
N ASN A 67 24.60 -11.56 -8.99
CA ASN A 67 25.05 -10.46 -9.82
C ASN A 67 24.83 -10.81 -11.30
N GLY A 68 23.70 -10.36 -11.85
CA GLY A 68 23.46 -10.26 -13.28
C GLY A 68 23.00 -8.85 -13.56
N TRP A 69 23.94 -7.92 -13.66
CA TRP A 69 23.68 -6.60 -14.24
C TRP A 69 23.38 -6.82 -15.72
N SER A 70 22.10 -7.03 -16.05
CA SER A 70 21.63 -7.15 -17.44
C SER A 70 21.70 -5.77 -18.09
N GLN A 71 22.17 -5.71 -19.35
CA GLN A 71 22.30 -4.50 -20.19
C GLN A 71 20.99 -3.71 -20.45
N ASP A 72 19.89 -4.02 -19.75
CA ASP A 72 18.56 -3.45 -19.94
C ASP A 72 18.39 -2.05 -19.30
N ASP A 73 19.26 -1.68 -18.35
CA ASP A 73 19.15 -0.39 -17.64
C ASP A 73 19.31 0.83 -18.57
N GLN A 74 19.98 0.67 -19.73
CA GLN A 74 20.17 1.76 -20.69
C GLN A 74 18.92 2.10 -21.54
N GLN A 75 17.85 1.30 -21.50
CA GLN A 75 16.58 1.56 -22.22
C GLN A 75 15.40 1.88 -21.29
N LEU A 76 15.62 1.97 -19.98
CA LEU A 76 14.55 2.24 -19.03
C LEU A 76 14.09 3.71 -19.10
N ILE A 77 12.80 3.91 -19.38
CA ILE A 77 12.16 5.24 -19.34
C ILE A 77 12.40 5.86 -17.95
N PRO A 78 12.97 7.08 -17.85
CA PRO A 78 13.16 7.74 -16.55
C PRO A 78 11.80 7.96 -15.88
N LEU A 79 11.76 7.83 -14.55
CA LEU A 79 10.54 7.99 -13.76
C LEU A 79 10.69 9.19 -12.83
N GLU A 80 9.69 10.05 -12.81
CA GLU A 80 9.63 11.27 -12.02
C GLU A 80 8.53 11.20 -10.95
N PRO A 81 8.60 12.03 -9.90
CA PRO A 81 7.50 12.18 -8.98
C PRO A 81 6.20 12.53 -9.70
N LEU A 82 5.10 11.93 -9.23
CA LEU A 82 3.74 12.06 -9.76
C LEU A 82 3.50 11.27 -11.06
N ASP A 83 4.46 10.49 -11.54
CA ASP A 83 4.23 9.53 -12.60
C ASP A 83 3.35 8.36 -12.13
N LEU A 84 2.48 7.92 -13.03
CA LEU A 84 1.74 6.68 -12.86
C LEU A 84 2.60 5.49 -13.27
N VAL A 85 2.63 4.48 -12.41
CA VAL A 85 3.44 3.28 -12.61
C VAL A 85 2.68 2.02 -12.26
N TRP A 86 3.05 0.94 -12.93
CA TRP A 86 2.89 -0.41 -12.42
C TRP A 86 4.02 -0.68 -11.44
N ALA A 87 3.66 -1.11 -10.24
CA ALA A 87 4.60 -1.44 -9.18
C ALA A 87 4.50 -2.93 -8.82
N LYS A 88 5.65 -3.58 -8.65
CA LYS A 88 5.74 -5.03 -8.34
C LYS A 88 6.23 -5.28 -6.92
N CYS A 89 5.36 -5.84 -6.08
CA CYS A 89 5.74 -6.42 -4.80
C CYS A 89 5.93 -7.94 -4.90
N ARG A 90 6.68 -8.52 -3.95
CA ARG A 90 6.85 -9.99 -3.88
C ARG A 90 5.54 -10.61 -3.45
N GLY A 91 5.08 -11.65 -4.16
CA GLY A 91 3.83 -12.37 -3.83
C GLY A 91 2.54 -11.68 -4.29
N TYR A 92 2.63 -10.51 -4.92
CA TYR A 92 1.50 -9.76 -5.47
C TYR A 92 1.64 -9.58 -6.99
N PRO A 93 0.55 -9.42 -7.76
CA PRO A 93 0.63 -9.05 -9.16
C PRO A 93 1.21 -7.63 -9.33
N TRP A 94 1.53 -7.23 -10.55
CA TRP A 94 1.77 -5.81 -10.85
C TRP A 94 0.51 -5.00 -10.49
N TYR A 95 0.70 -3.90 -9.76
CA TYR A 95 -0.40 -3.10 -9.23
C TYR A 95 -0.21 -1.60 -9.56
N PRO A 96 -1.27 -0.86 -9.92
CA PRO A 96 -1.20 0.56 -10.21
C PRO A 96 -0.81 1.39 -8.97
N ALA A 97 0.15 2.29 -9.14
CA ALA A 97 0.62 3.21 -8.11
C ALA A 97 0.99 4.57 -8.70
N LEU A 98 1.10 5.56 -7.81
CA LEU A 98 1.57 6.91 -8.10
C LEU A 98 2.94 7.10 -7.41
N ILE A 99 3.95 7.59 -8.13
CA ILE A 99 5.22 7.99 -7.50
C ILE A 99 5.00 9.26 -6.70
N ILE A 100 5.50 9.31 -5.47
CA ILE A 100 5.38 10.45 -4.58
C ILE A 100 6.77 11.00 -4.26
N ASN A 101 6.92 12.33 -4.31
CA ASN A 101 8.13 12.98 -3.82
C ASN A 101 8.15 12.89 -2.28
N PRO A 102 9.14 12.22 -1.66
CA PRO A 102 9.24 12.14 -0.20
C PRO A 102 9.48 13.51 0.46
N GLU A 103 10.03 14.47 -0.28
CA GLU A 103 10.34 15.83 0.19
C GLU A 103 9.19 16.82 -0.06
N MET A 104 8.00 16.34 -0.41
CA MET A 104 6.84 17.20 -0.64
C MET A 104 6.42 17.96 0.64
N PRO A 105 5.85 19.18 0.51
CA PRO A 105 5.40 19.96 1.67
C PRO A 105 4.41 19.21 2.56
N ARG A 106 4.65 19.27 3.88
CA ARG A 106 3.84 18.55 4.89
C ARG A 106 2.44 19.17 5.12
N CYS A 107 2.25 20.43 4.73
CA CYS A 107 0.97 21.14 4.85
C CYS A 107 -0.11 20.69 3.85
N GLY A 108 0.17 19.66 3.05
CA GLY A 108 -0.69 19.22 1.96
C GLY A 108 -0.20 19.78 0.62
N PHE A 109 -0.38 18.99 -0.42
CA PHE A 109 0.03 19.33 -1.79
C PHE A 109 -1.13 19.05 -2.73
N THR A 110 -1.42 19.98 -3.62
CA THR A 110 -2.40 19.80 -4.69
C THR A 110 -1.67 19.79 -6.03
N GLN A 111 -1.90 18.74 -6.81
CA GLN A 111 -1.43 18.64 -8.19
C GLN A 111 -2.59 19.06 -9.10
N ASN A 112 -2.52 20.25 -9.70
CA ASN A 112 -3.55 20.77 -10.61
C ASN A 112 -4.99 20.67 -10.03
N GLY A 113 -5.13 20.96 -8.72
CA GLY A 113 -6.42 20.88 -8.01
C GLY A 113 -6.76 19.50 -7.43
N VAL A 114 -5.99 18.45 -7.73
CA VAL A 114 -6.15 17.13 -7.13
C VAL A 114 -5.31 17.04 -5.85
N PRO A 115 -5.90 16.79 -4.66
CA PRO A 115 -5.12 16.64 -3.44
C PRO A 115 -4.30 15.36 -3.47
N ILE A 116 -3.00 15.49 -3.24
CA ILE A 116 -2.06 14.38 -3.09
C ILE A 116 -1.89 14.07 -1.61
N PRO A 117 -2.12 12.83 -1.16
CA PRO A 117 -1.90 12.43 0.22
C PRO A 117 -0.46 12.68 0.65
N VAL A 118 -0.26 13.22 1.85
CA VAL A 118 1.07 13.42 2.43
C VAL A 118 1.54 12.09 3.05
N PRO A 119 2.78 11.62 2.77
CA PRO A 119 3.32 10.42 3.40
C PRO A 119 3.39 10.55 4.92
N PRO A 120 2.95 9.56 5.71
CA PRO A 120 3.21 9.54 7.16
C PRO A 120 4.71 9.59 7.49
N GLU A 121 5.08 10.11 8.66
CA GLU A 121 6.49 10.24 9.05
C GLU A 121 7.18 8.87 9.17
N GLU A 122 6.45 7.88 9.70
CA GLU A 122 6.95 6.52 9.88
C GLU A 122 7.29 5.90 8.52
N VAL A 123 6.51 6.20 7.48
CA VAL A 123 6.78 5.75 6.11
C VAL A 123 8.05 6.37 5.56
N LEU A 124 8.29 7.66 5.81
CA LEU A 124 9.50 8.35 5.36
C LEU A 124 10.76 7.79 6.03
N GLN A 125 10.69 7.52 7.33
CA GLN A 125 11.81 6.96 8.09
C GLN A 125 12.27 5.59 7.55
N LEU A 126 11.35 4.78 7.00
CA LEU A 126 11.69 3.49 6.38
C LEU A 126 12.64 3.61 5.17
N ARG A 127 12.83 4.80 4.59
CA ARG A 127 13.81 5.03 3.51
C ARG A 127 15.22 4.62 3.92
N THR A 128 15.57 4.80 5.19
CA THR A 128 16.89 4.50 5.76
C THR A 128 17.27 3.03 5.69
N ASN A 129 16.29 2.13 5.55
CA ASN A 129 16.53 0.70 5.41
C ASN A 129 17.09 0.31 4.03
N TYR A 130 17.04 1.20 3.04
CA TYR A 130 17.47 0.94 1.68
C TYR A 130 18.78 1.68 1.39
N GLN A 131 19.81 0.96 0.98
CA GLN A 131 21.10 1.56 0.58
C GLN A 131 21.06 2.08 -0.86
N GLU A 132 20.25 1.46 -1.71
CA GLU A 132 20.11 1.81 -3.12
C GLU A 132 19.06 2.92 -3.35
N PRO A 133 19.07 3.60 -4.51
CA PRO A 133 18.00 4.50 -4.92
C PRO A 133 16.65 3.77 -5.00
N VAL A 134 15.67 4.27 -4.24
CA VAL A 134 14.30 3.76 -4.22
C VAL A 134 13.31 4.90 -4.38
N TYR A 135 12.15 4.58 -4.93
CA TYR A 135 11.02 5.48 -5.12
C TYR A 135 9.97 5.20 -4.05
N LEU A 136 9.36 6.26 -3.53
CA LEU A 136 8.15 6.15 -2.72
C LEU A 136 6.96 6.08 -3.67
N VAL A 137 6.15 5.03 -3.53
CA VAL A 137 4.92 4.85 -4.30
C VAL A 137 3.71 4.76 -3.41
N LEU A 138 2.58 5.24 -3.92
CA LEU A 138 1.27 5.18 -3.29
C LEU A 138 0.32 4.39 -4.18
N PHE A 139 -0.12 3.22 -3.71
CA PHE A 139 -1.00 2.34 -4.48
C PHE A 139 -2.41 2.92 -4.64
N PHE A 140 -3.04 2.61 -5.77
CA PHE A 140 -4.47 2.91 -6.03
C PHE A 140 -5.42 1.87 -5.41
N ASP A 141 -5.02 1.27 -4.29
CA ASP A 141 -5.83 0.35 -3.52
C ASP A 141 -6.78 1.10 -2.55
N THR A 142 -7.62 0.34 -1.83
CA THR A 142 -8.60 0.95 -0.90
C THR A 142 -7.93 1.60 0.30
N LYS A 143 -6.81 1.04 0.77
CA LYS A 143 -6.13 1.52 1.98
C LYS A 143 -5.13 2.65 1.70
N ARG A 144 -4.87 2.97 0.42
CA ARG A 144 -3.87 3.95 0.01
C ARG A 144 -2.51 3.59 0.60
N THR A 145 -2.08 2.37 0.27
CA THR A 145 -0.87 1.76 0.84
C THR A 145 0.40 2.41 0.29
N TRP A 146 1.33 2.76 1.17
CA TRP A 146 2.64 3.31 0.85
C TRP A 146 3.69 2.21 0.74
N GLN A 147 4.64 2.35 -0.20
CA GLN A 147 5.74 1.40 -0.34
C GLN A 147 6.99 2.07 -0.94
N TRP A 148 8.16 1.69 -0.44
CA TRP A 148 9.44 1.97 -1.10
C TRP A 148 9.79 0.84 -2.05
N LEU A 149 10.06 1.16 -3.32
CA LEU A 149 10.46 0.19 -4.35
C LEU A 149 11.66 0.68 -5.16
N PRO A 150 12.62 -0.22 -5.50
CA PRO A 150 13.69 0.07 -6.44
C PRO A 150 13.17 0.24 -7.87
N ARG A 151 13.97 0.88 -8.73
CA ARG A 151 13.63 1.19 -10.13
C ARG A 151 13.20 -0.03 -10.94
N ASN A 152 13.87 -1.17 -10.75
CA ASN A 152 13.61 -2.42 -11.48
C ASN A 152 12.24 -3.06 -11.16
N LYS A 153 11.55 -2.60 -10.12
CA LYS A 153 10.19 -3.04 -9.76
C LYS A 153 9.10 -2.07 -10.21
N LEU A 154 9.45 -1.11 -11.06
CA LEU A 154 8.55 -0.08 -11.57
C LEU A 154 8.56 -0.04 -13.09
N GLU A 155 7.37 0.07 -13.68
CA GLU A 155 7.19 0.29 -15.12
C GLU A 155 6.15 1.39 -15.35
N PRO A 156 6.31 2.27 -16.34
CA PRO A 156 5.34 3.34 -16.56
C PRO A 156 3.96 2.80 -16.95
N LEU A 157 2.90 3.40 -16.40
CA LEU A 157 1.52 3.02 -16.65
C LEU A 157 0.87 4.01 -17.62
N GLY A 158 0.11 3.51 -18.59
CA GLY A 158 -0.63 4.35 -19.51
C GLY A 158 0.19 4.92 -20.66
N VAL A 159 1.39 4.37 -20.89
CA VAL A 159 2.29 4.68 -22.02
C VAL A 159 2.15 3.61 -23.12
N ASP A 160 2.18 2.34 -22.75
CA ASP A 160 1.99 1.20 -23.67
C ASP A 160 0.71 0.44 -23.31
N THR A 161 -0.29 0.57 -24.17
CA THR A 161 -1.61 -0.05 -23.99
C THR A 161 -1.56 -1.59 -24.01
N ALA A 162 -0.66 -2.19 -24.80
CA ALA A 162 -0.54 -3.65 -24.86
C ALA A 162 0.03 -4.18 -23.54
N ARG A 163 1.04 -3.51 -23.00
CA ARG A 163 1.64 -3.83 -21.70
C ARG A 163 0.65 -3.65 -20.55
N ASP A 164 -0.11 -2.56 -20.55
CA ASP A 164 -1.14 -2.31 -19.53
C ASP A 164 -2.20 -3.42 -19.55
N LYS A 165 -2.69 -3.80 -20.74
CA LYS A 165 -3.64 -4.92 -20.91
C LYS A 165 -3.08 -6.24 -20.41
N ALA A 166 -1.80 -6.52 -20.66
CA ALA A 166 -1.15 -7.74 -20.18
C ALA A 166 -1.10 -7.80 -18.64
N LYS A 167 -0.77 -6.69 -17.97
CA LYS A 167 -0.71 -6.62 -16.50
C LYS A 167 -2.09 -6.74 -15.84
N LEU A 168 -3.14 -6.24 -16.48
CA LEU A 168 -4.53 -6.39 -16.01
C LEU A 168 -4.99 -7.86 -15.91
N VAL A 169 -4.41 -8.75 -16.70
CA VAL A 169 -4.79 -10.17 -16.76
C VAL A 169 -3.75 -11.13 -16.17
N GLU A 170 -2.65 -10.61 -15.63
CA GLU A 170 -1.52 -11.40 -15.11
C GLU A 170 -1.95 -12.38 -14.00
N SER A 171 -2.81 -11.94 -13.08
CA SER A 171 -3.23 -12.79 -11.96
C SER A 171 -4.23 -13.86 -12.38
N LYS A 172 -3.94 -15.11 -11.98
CA LYS A 172 -4.89 -16.22 -12.13
C LYS A 172 -6.08 -16.12 -11.18
N LYS A 173 -5.98 -15.34 -10.09
CA LYS A 173 -7.06 -15.20 -9.09
C LYS A 173 -8.08 -14.14 -9.50
N PRO A 174 -9.38 -14.46 -9.61
CA PRO A 174 -10.41 -13.50 -10.03
C PRO A 174 -10.51 -12.26 -9.13
N ALA A 175 -10.36 -12.43 -7.81
CA ALA A 175 -10.43 -11.32 -6.85
C ALA A 175 -9.29 -10.31 -7.05
N GLU A 176 -8.06 -10.80 -7.29
CA GLU A 176 -6.91 -9.94 -7.57
C GLU A 176 -7.10 -9.20 -8.90
N ARG A 177 -7.52 -9.88 -9.97
CA ARG A 177 -7.82 -9.21 -11.26
C ARG A 177 -8.86 -8.09 -11.11
N LYS A 178 -9.94 -8.35 -10.38
CA LYS A 178 -10.98 -7.33 -10.11
C LYS A 178 -10.41 -6.14 -9.36
N ALA A 179 -9.58 -6.38 -8.35
CA ALA A 179 -8.93 -5.32 -7.58
C ALA A 179 -7.95 -4.50 -8.42
N VAL A 180 -7.10 -5.17 -9.22
CA VAL A 180 -6.13 -4.52 -10.12
C VAL A 180 -6.85 -3.67 -11.17
N LYS A 181 -7.91 -4.19 -11.78
CA LYS A 181 -8.71 -3.44 -12.76
C LYS A 181 -9.31 -2.18 -12.16
N LYS A 182 -9.91 -2.27 -10.96
CA LYS A 182 -10.46 -1.11 -10.25
C LYS A 182 -9.38 -0.08 -9.90
N ALA A 183 -8.20 -0.54 -9.46
CA ALA A 183 -7.08 0.35 -9.17
C ALA A 183 -6.57 1.05 -10.44
N TYR A 184 -6.57 0.35 -11.57
CA TYR A 184 -6.18 0.92 -12.86
C TYR A 184 -7.16 2.00 -13.30
N GLU A 185 -8.47 1.74 -13.21
CA GLU A 185 -9.52 2.75 -13.47
C GLU A 185 -9.34 4.00 -12.60
N ASN A 186 -9.03 3.82 -11.31
CA ASN A 186 -8.74 4.94 -10.41
C ASN A 186 -7.47 5.72 -10.80
N ALA A 187 -6.43 5.04 -11.27
CA ALA A 187 -5.19 5.65 -11.74
C ALA A 187 -5.44 6.50 -13.01
N ILE A 188 -6.19 5.96 -13.97
CA ILE A 188 -6.58 6.70 -15.17
C ILE A 188 -7.43 7.92 -14.81
N LEU A 189 -8.42 7.75 -13.92
CA LEU A 189 -9.24 8.85 -13.43
C LEU A 189 -8.41 9.95 -12.75
N HIS A 190 -7.40 9.56 -11.97
CA HIS A 190 -6.46 10.51 -11.37
C HIS A 190 -5.73 11.32 -12.45
N ARG A 191 -5.20 10.66 -13.49
CA ARG A 191 -4.55 11.35 -14.62
C ARG A 191 -5.49 12.35 -15.29
N CYS A 192 -6.72 11.96 -15.60
CA CYS A 192 -7.70 12.84 -16.25
C CYS A 192 -8.02 14.08 -15.41
N ARG A 193 -8.13 13.92 -14.09
CA ARG A 193 -8.34 15.05 -13.18
C ARG A 193 -7.12 15.98 -13.12
N VAL A 194 -5.91 15.44 -13.22
CA VAL A 194 -4.66 16.22 -13.21
C VAL A 194 -4.42 16.93 -14.55
N THR A 195 -4.71 16.30 -15.68
CA THR A 195 -4.48 16.88 -17.03
C THR A 195 -5.63 17.76 -17.50
N GLY A 196 -6.82 17.66 -16.90
CA GLY A 196 -8.01 18.38 -17.34
C GLY A 196 -8.65 17.81 -18.61
N GLU A 197 -8.13 16.68 -19.12
CA GLU A 197 -8.75 15.97 -20.24
C GLU A 197 -9.97 15.20 -19.72
N SER A 198 -11.17 15.59 -20.17
CA SER A 198 -12.36 14.78 -19.95
C SER A 198 -12.20 13.47 -20.71
N THR A 199 -12.07 12.35 -20.00
CA THR A 199 -12.27 11.04 -20.63
C THR A 199 -13.66 11.05 -21.24
N GLY A 200 -13.72 11.05 -22.57
CA GLY A 200 -14.93 10.85 -23.36
C GLY A 200 -15.52 9.44 -23.21
N LEU A 201 -15.60 8.91 -21.99
CA LEU A 201 -16.42 7.78 -21.62
C LEU A 201 -17.82 8.31 -21.27
N SER A 202 -18.40 9.05 -22.21
CA SER A 202 -19.79 9.47 -22.19
C SER A 202 -20.55 8.51 -23.09
N GLY A 203 -21.31 7.59 -22.48
CA GLY A 203 -22.45 6.92 -23.10
C GLY A 203 -22.16 5.99 -24.27
N ASP A 204 -22.20 4.68 -24.01
CA ASP A 204 -23.09 3.86 -24.82
C ASP A 204 -23.91 2.97 -23.88
N SER A 205 -25.13 3.44 -23.63
CA SER A 205 -26.21 2.69 -23.01
C SER A 205 -27.47 2.95 -23.82
N SER A 206 -27.70 2.12 -24.82
CA SER A 206 -28.97 1.92 -25.55
C SER A 206 -28.73 0.81 -26.57
N THR A 207 -29.54 -0.21 -26.82
CA THR A 207 -30.83 -0.75 -26.33
C THR A 207 -31.05 -2.04 -27.14
N GLU A 208 -31.75 -3.01 -26.57
CA GLU A 208 -32.62 -4.07 -27.18
C GLU A 208 -32.39 -4.52 -28.64
N ASP A 209 -32.14 -5.83 -28.81
CA ASP A 209 -33.10 -6.80 -29.40
C ASP A 209 -32.75 -8.24 -28.94
#